data_AF-A0A3M1A453-F1
#
_entry.id   AF-A0A3M1A453-F1
#
_cell.length_a   1.000
_cell.length_b   1.000
_cell.length_c   1.000
_cell.angle_alpha   90.00
_cell.angle_beta   90.00
_cell.angle_gamma   90.00
#
_symmetry.space_group_name_H-M   'P 1'
#
loop_
_entity.id
_entity.type
_entity.pdbx_description
1 polymer ?
#
loop_
_entity_poly.entity_id
_entity_poly.type
_entity_poly.pdbx_seq_one_letter_code
_entity_poly.pdbx_strand_id
1 'polypeptide(L)'
;MRASPITATVDFEARGVQHGFLRLPASRDESAWGNVMIPVTVIAGGAGPTALVTGGNHGDEYEGPIAIMDLARRLRAKEVAGR
;
A
#
# COMPACT_ATOMS: atom_id res chain seq x y z
N MET A 1 -13.31 -1.65 -21.02
CA MET A 1 -12.75 -2.21 -19.78
C MET A 1 -13.51 -1.58 -18.60
N ARG A 2 -13.89 -2.35 -17.57
CA ARG A 2 -14.63 -1.84 -16.39
C ARG A 2 -13.64 -1.25 -15.37
N ALA A 3 -14.03 -0.18 -14.68
CA ALA A 3 -13.23 0.38 -13.59
C ALA A 3 -13.04 -0.62 -12.44
N SER A 4 -11.88 -0.57 -11.78
CA SER A 4 -11.60 -1.37 -10.59
C SER A 4 -12.57 -0.99 -9.45
N PRO A 5 -13.08 -1.97 -8.68
CA PRO A 5 -13.86 -1.69 -7.47
C PRO A 5 -12.98 -1.28 -6.27
N ILE A 6 -11.65 -1.41 -6.39
CA ILE A 6 -10.71 -1.06 -5.33
C ILE A 6 -10.62 0.46 -5.21
N THR A 7 -10.67 0.94 -3.96
CA THR A 7 -10.48 2.36 -3.64
C THR A 7 -9.32 2.52 -2.67
N ALA A 8 -8.39 3.43 -2.96
CA ALA A 8 -7.29 3.72 -2.05
C ALA A 8 -7.75 4.69 -0.96
N THR A 9 -7.23 4.52 0.26
CA THR A 9 -7.41 5.50 1.35
C THR A 9 -6.24 6.46 1.49
N VAL A 10 -5.28 6.40 0.56
CA VAL A 10 -4.11 7.28 0.49
C VAL A 10 -4.20 8.15 -0.76
N ASP A 11 -3.59 9.33 -0.72
CA ASP A 11 -3.40 10.19 -1.88
C ASP A 11 -1.99 9.94 -2.46
N PHE A 12 -1.90 9.32 -3.64
CA PHE A 12 -0.61 8.98 -4.27
C PHE A 12 0.21 10.19 -4.72
N GLU A 13 -0.41 11.38 -4.79
CA GLU A 13 0.24 12.62 -5.22
C GLU A 13 0.66 13.50 -4.03
N ALA A 14 0.14 13.23 -2.82
CA ALA A 14 0.54 13.95 -1.63
C ALA A 14 1.97 13.58 -1.19
N ARG A 15 2.73 14.62 -0.82
CA ARG A 15 4.10 14.48 -0.28
C ARG A 15 4.08 13.96 1.15
N GLY A 16 5.20 13.36 1.57
CA GLY A 16 5.38 12.86 2.92
C GLY A 16 5.18 11.34 3.02
N VAL A 17 4.86 10.88 4.22
CA VAL A 17 4.61 9.46 4.52
C VAL A 17 3.12 9.29 4.80
N GLN A 18 2.48 8.36 4.11
CA GLN A 18 1.09 7.99 4.32
C GLN A 18 0.98 6.48 4.52
N HIS A 19 0.20 6.07 5.52
CA HIS A 19 -0.17 4.67 5.75
C HIS A 19 -1.67 4.54 5.60
N GLY A 20 -2.11 3.52 4.87
CA GLY A 20 -3.52 3.27 4.64
C GLY A 20 -3.76 1.93 3.98
N PHE A 21 -4.84 1.86 3.19
CA PHE A 21 -5.29 0.62 2.59
C PHE A 21 -5.74 0.81 1.14
N LEU A 22 -5.59 -0.25 0.35
CA LEU A 22 -6.41 -0.49 -0.83
C LEU A 22 -7.64 -1.27 -0.36
N ARG A 23 -8.79 -0.60 -0.34
CA ARG A 23 -10.07 -1.17 0.11
C ARG A 23 -10.74 -1.89 -1.06
N LEU A 24 -10.83 -3.21 -0.96
CA LEU A 24 -11.54 -4.08 -1.89
C LEU A 24 -12.89 -4.50 -1.29
N PRO A 25 -14.03 -4.10 -1.87
CA PRO A 25 -15.33 -4.64 -1.48
C PRO A 25 -15.36 -6.17 -1.63
N ALA A 26 -15.74 -6.85 -0.55
CA ALA A 26 -15.80 -8.30 -0.46
C ALA A 26 -17.02 -8.73 0.36
N SER A 27 -18.13 -8.98 -0.33
CA SER A 27 -19.34 -9.55 0.27
C SER A 27 -19.13 -11.02 0.58
N ARG A 28 -19.42 -11.42 1.82
CA ARG A 28 -19.37 -12.79 2.33
C ARG A 28 -20.56 -13.04 3.25
N ASP A 29 -20.85 -14.29 3.58
CA ASP A 29 -21.95 -14.65 4.48
C ASP A 29 -21.79 -13.97 5.85
N GLU A 30 -20.55 -13.82 6.32
CA GLU A 30 -20.22 -13.17 7.59
C GLU A 30 -20.25 -11.64 7.51
N SER A 31 -20.27 -11.05 6.31
CA SER A 31 -20.23 -9.60 6.13
C SER A 31 -20.76 -9.17 4.75
N ALA A 32 -22.06 -8.82 4.70
CA ALA A 32 -22.76 -8.43 3.47
C ALA A 32 -22.15 -7.21 2.74
N TRP A 33 -21.59 -6.25 3.48
CA TRP A 33 -20.85 -5.09 2.93
C TRP A 33 -19.41 -5.03 3.41
N GLY A 34 -18.77 -6.21 3.48
CA GLY A 34 -17.39 -6.36 3.92
C GLY A 34 -16.36 -5.76 2.97
N ASN A 35 -15.15 -5.58 3.48
CA ASN A 35 -14.00 -5.18 2.69
C ASN A 35 -12.76 -5.97 3.11
N VAL A 36 -11.93 -6.35 2.15
CA VAL A 36 -10.53 -6.72 2.40
C VAL A 36 -9.71 -5.43 2.38
N MET A 37 -8.98 -5.17 3.46
CA MET A 37 -8.18 -3.97 3.65
C MET A 37 -6.71 -4.30 3.41
N ILE A 38 -6.25 -4.17 2.16
CA ILE A 38 -4.88 -4.51 1.77
C ILE A 38 -3.97 -3.35 2.19
N PRO A 39 -2.97 -3.55 3.07
CA PRO A 39 -2.12 -2.46 3.54
C PRO A 39 -1.32 -1.82 2.40
N VAL A 40 -1.20 -0.49 2.42
CA VAL A 40 -0.33 0.27 1.52
C VAL A 40 0.34 1.41 2.28
N THR A 41 1.61 1.66 1.97
CA THR A 41 2.35 2.83 2.44
C THR A 41 2.90 3.56 1.22
N VAL A 42 2.74 4.89 1.17
CA VAL A 42 3.30 5.76 0.13
C VAL A 42 4.27 6.71 0.80
N ILE A 43 5.50 6.78 0.27
CA ILE A 43 6.57 7.65 0.80
C ILE A 43 7.07 8.49 -0.36
N ALA A 44 6.59 9.73 -0.45
CA ALA A 44 6.95 10.64 -1.54
C ALA A 44 7.86 11.76 -1.03
N GLY A 45 9.08 11.82 -1.57
CA GLY A 45 10.12 12.78 -1.19
C GLY A 45 10.82 13.37 -2.41
N GLY A 46 11.04 14.68 -2.45
CA GLY A 46 11.76 15.33 -3.55
C GLY A 46 11.18 15.03 -4.95
N ALA A 47 12.04 15.04 -5.96
CA ALA A 47 11.73 14.62 -7.33
C ALA A 47 12.56 13.39 -7.69
N GLY A 48 11.98 12.46 -8.46
CA GLY A 48 12.65 11.23 -8.85
C GLY A 48 11.66 10.17 -9.36
N PRO A 49 12.15 8.96 -9.67
CA PRO A 49 11.32 7.86 -10.18
C PRO A 49 10.34 7.34 -9.13
N THR A 50 9.39 6.50 -9.56
CA THR A 50 8.53 5.72 -8.66
C THR A 50 8.93 4.25 -8.61
N ALA A 51 9.10 3.69 -7.42
CA ALA A 51 9.28 2.25 -7.20
C ALA A 51 8.03 1.63 -6.56
N LEU A 52 7.55 0.51 -7.10
CA LEU A 52 6.51 -0.31 -6.47
C LEU A 52 7.16 -1.55 -5.85
N VAL A 53 7.02 -1.67 -4.53
CA VAL A 53 7.54 -2.82 -3.77
C VAL A 53 6.35 -3.61 -3.23
N THR A 54 6.33 -4.91 -3.49
CA THR A 54 5.25 -5.81 -3.06
C THR A 54 5.83 -7.05 -2.40
N GLY A 55 5.07 -7.62 -1.46
CA GLY A 55 5.42 -8.85 -0.75
C GLY A 55 4.14 -9.56 -0.34
N GLY A 56 4.24 -10.84 0.03
CA GLY A 56 3.07 -11.67 0.31
C GLY A 56 2.30 -12.00 -0.97
N ASN A 57 3.01 -12.14 -2.10
CA ASN A 57 2.41 -12.65 -3.34
C ASN A 57 1.83 -14.06 -3.10
N HIS A 58 2.57 -14.88 -2.37
CA HIS A 58 2.05 -16.07 -1.71
C HIS A 58 1.97 -15.83 -0.20
N GLY A 59 0.95 -16.41 0.44
CA GLY A 59 0.64 -16.18 1.85
C GLY A 59 1.59 -16.86 2.84
N ASP A 60 2.49 -17.70 2.34
CA ASP A 60 3.46 -18.50 3.08
C ASP A 60 4.92 -18.09 2.81
N GLU A 61 5.15 -16.97 2.10
CA GLU A 61 6.46 -16.37 1.84
C GLU A 61 6.65 -15.09 2.68
N TYR A 62 7.55 -15.12 3.65
CA TYR A 62 7.56 -14.14 4.75
C TYR A 62 8.65 -13.07 4.64
N GLU A 63 9.75 -13.33 3.93
CA GLU A 63 10.90 -12.45 3.84
C GLU A 63 10.52 -11.08 3.25
N GLY A 64 9.72 -11.07 2.19
CA GLY A 64 9.20 -9.86 1.54
C GLY A 64 8.35 -9.02 2.48
N PRO A 65 7.23 -9.55 3.03
CA PRO A 65 6.40 -8.84 4.00
C PRO A 65 7.17 -8.27 5.20
N ILE A 66 8.11 -9.04 5.77
CA ILE A 66 8.94 -8.59 6.90
C ILE A 66 9.79 -7.39 6.51
N ALA A 67 10.52 -7.47 5.39
CA ALA A 67 11.37 -6.39 4.92
C ALA A 67 10.57 -5.13 4.55
N ILE A 68 9.42 -5.29 3.88
CA ILE A 68 8.56 -4.17 3.46
C ILE A 68 7.93 -3.48 4.67
N MET A 69 7.45 -4.24 5.66
CA MET A 69 6.89 -3.67 6.88
C MET A 69 7.94 -2.89 7.68
N ASP A 70 9.18 -3.39 7.72
CA ASP A 70 10.29 -2.68 8.35
C ASP A 70 10.63 -1.38 7.62
N LEU A 71 10.73 -1.43 6.30
CA LEU A 71 10.97 -0.26 5.45
C LEU A 71 9.87 0.80 5.63
N ALA A 72 8.60 0.39 5.56
CA ALA A 72 7.45 1.27 5.72
C ALA A 72 7.42 1.98 7.09
N ARG A 73 7.91 1.33 8.15
CA ARG A 73 7.97 1.92 9.50
C ARG A 73 9.12 2.90 9.70
N ARG A 74 10.22 2.77 8.93
CA ARG A 74 11.48 3.47 9.22
C ARG A 74 11.84 4.55 8.20
N LEU A 75 11.50 4.33 6.93
CA LEU A 75 11.89 5.24 5.85
C LEU A 75 11.13 6.57 5.97
N ARG A 76 11.87 7.68 6.03
CA ARG A 76 11.29 9.02 6.12
C ARG A 76 11.29 9.66 4.74
N ALA A 77 10.29 10.47 4.43
CA ALA A 77 10.17 11.15 3.13
C ALA A 77 11.41 11.98 2.75
N LYS A 78 12.13 12.55 3.72
CA LYS A 78 13.39 13.30 3.47
C LYS A 78 14.56 12.45 2.98
N GLU A 79 14.47 11.13 3.11
CA GLU A 79 15.47 10.16 2.66
C GLU A 79 15.17 9.62 1.25
N VAL A 80 14.06 10.05 0.66
CA VAL A 80 13.57 9.62 -0.65
C VAL A 80 13.69 10.75 -1.67
N ALA A 81 14.16 10.43 -2.87
CA ALA A 81 14.11 11.26 -4.07
C ALA A 81 13.28 10.54 -5.14
N GLY A 82 11.99 10.83 -5.19
CA GLY A 82 10.97 10.07 -5.91
C GLY A 82 9.83 9.63 -4.99
N ARG A 83 9.28 8.44 -5.29
CA ARG A 83 8.19 7.81 -4.56
C ARG A 83 8.33 6.28 -4.60
#